data_AF-A0A502D1U6-F1
#
_entry.id   AF-A0A502D1U6-F1
#
_cell.length_a   1.000
_cell.length_b   1.000
_cell.length_c   1.000
_cell.angle_alpha   90.00
_cell.angle_beta   90.00
_cell.angle_gamma   90.00
#
_symmetry.space_group_name_H-M   'P 1'
#
loop_
_entity.id
_entity.type
_entity.pdbx_description
1 polymer ?
#
loop_
_entity_poly.entity_id
_entity_poly.type
_entity_poly.pdbx_seq_one_letter_code
_entity_poly.pdbx_strand_id
1 'polypeptide(L)'
;MSPVFAHGQLRLYLLALLNEGPRHGYEVIQDLEHRFNGLYTPSAGTVYPRLAKLEEEGLVERSDEGRKAIYRITDAGREEVRARQDDLSSLESDLDLSVRELAEQVRSRVRGQTKDLRAELKAAAQEARRTATPVGGPEPWNGWKGSDPKAIRDLEQAVAELRSEARGAWKRHGLTSDQSREIIEILSEATGRIRDVITRR
;
A
#
# COMPACT_ATOMS: atom_id res chain seq x y z
N MET A 1 -25.22 -11.72 -2.87
CA MET A 1 -24.21 -11.20 -1.94
C MET A 1 -24.93 -10.69 -0.72
N SER A 2 -24.57 -11.14 0.49
CA SER A 2 -25.12 -10.58 1.71
C SER A 2 -24.70 -9.10 1.80
N PRO A 3 -25.61 -8.18 2.17
CA PRO A 3 -25.24 -6.78 2.29
C PRO A 3 -24.24 -6.62 3.45
N VAL A 4 -23.14 -5.90 3.21
CA VAL A 4 -22.11 -5.60 4.21
C VAL A 4 -22.70 -4.89 5.44
N PHE A 5 -23.78 -4.14 5.22
CA PHE A 5 -24.58 -3.53 6.28
C PHE A 5 -25.96 -4.17 6.34
N ALA A 6 -26.34 -4.67 7.51
CA ALA A 6 -27.73 -5.00 7.82
C ALA A 6 -28.62 -3.74 7.77
N HIS A 7 -29.94 -3.94 7.80
CA HIS A 7 -30.90 -2.84 7.70
C HIS A 7 -30.66 -1.81 8.81
N GLY A 8 -30.50 -0.54 8.44
CA GLY A 8 -30.25 0.56 9.38
C GLY A 8 -28.79 0.75 9.83
N GLN A 9 -27.91 -0.23 9.66
CA GLN A 9 -26.52 -0.12 10.13
C GLN A 9 -25.72 0.96 9.37
N LEU A 10 -25.88 1.04 8.05
CA LEU A 10 -25.22 2.09 7.25
C LEU A 10 -25.70 3.49 7.68
N ARG A 11 -26.97 3.65 8.07
CA ARG A 11 -27.50 4.93 8.58
C ARG A 11 -26.76 5.34 9.86
N LEU A 12 -26.65 4.42 10.82
CA LEU A 12 -25.95 4.67 12.08
C LEU A 12 -24.47 4.99 11.84
N TYR A 13 -23.82 4.28 10.92
CA TYR A 13 -22.42 4.52 10.58
C TYR A 13 -22.18 5.87 9.89
N LEU A 14 -23.10 6.32 9.03
CA LEU A 14 -23.05 7.66 8.43
C LEU A 14 -23.12 8.75 9.51
N LEU A 15 -24.00 8.59 10.50
CA LEU A 15 -24.07 9.51 11.65
C LEU A 15 -22.78 9.48 12.47
N ALA A 16 -22.21 8.30 12.73
CA ALA A 16 -20.94 8.17 13.44
C ALA A 16 -19.80 8.90 12.71
N LEU A 17 -19.71 8.78 11.38
CA LEU A 17 -18.73 9.51 10.57
C LEU A 17 -18.89 11.03 10.64
N LEU A 18 -20.13 11.52 10.61
CA LEU A 18 -20.43 12.96 10.71
C LEU A 18 -20.28 13.50 12.14
N ASN A 19 -20.29 12.61 13.15
CA ASN A 19 -19.99 12.94 14.54
C ASN A 19 -18.50 13.26 14.77
N GLU A 20 -17.61 12.74 13.93
CA GLU A 20 -16.19 13.08 13.96
C GLU A 20 -15.88 14.45 13.36
N GLY A 21 -16.74 14.93 12.44
CA GLY A 21 -16.62 16.25 11.86
C GLY A 21 -17.52 16.46 10.63
N PRO A 22 -17.73 17.72 10.20
CA PRO A 22 -18.41 18.02 8.96
C PRO A 22 -17.64 17.49 7.75
N ARG A 23 -18.34 16.92 6.77
CA ARG A 23 -17.72 16.26 5.61
C ARG A 23 -18.49 16.53 4.33
N HIS A 24 -17.80 16.56 3.21
CA HIS A 24 -18.46 16.53 1.91
C HIS A 24 -19.07 15.16 1.65
N GLY A 25 -20.18 15.12 0.89
CA GLY A 25 -20.85 13.84 0.58
C GLY A 25 -19.95 12.82 -0.13
N TYR A 26 -18.97 13.28 -0.91
CA TYR A 26 -17.95 12.39 -1.52
C TYR A 26 -16.91 11.91 -0.51
N GLU A 27 -16.48 12.75 0.43
CA GLU A 27 -15.55 12.36 1.50
C GLU A 27 -16.15 11.27 2.38
N VAL A 28 -17.47 11.33 2.64
CA VAL A 28 -18.19 10.25 3.34
C VAL A 28 -18.04 8.90 2.61
N ILE A 29 -18.10 8.89 1.27
CA ILE A 29 -17.90 7.67 0.48
C ILE A 29 -16.45 7.17 0.60
N GLN A 30 -15.48 8.08 0.50
CA GLN A 30 -14.06 7.73 0.63
C GLN A 30 -13.71 7.23 2.03
N ASP A 31 -14.28 7.81 3.07
CA ASP A 31 -14.05 7.39 4.45
C ASP A 31 -14.64 6.02 4.73
N LEU A 32 -15.81 5.72 4.18
CA LEU A 32 -16.36 4.36 4.20
C LEU A 32 -15.36 3.41 3.53
N GLU A 33 -14.97 3.67 2.29
CA GLU A 33 -14.00 2.84 1.56
C GLU A 33 -12.70 2.60 2.35
N HIS A 34 -12.11 3.65 2.93
CA HIS A 34 -10.88 3.54 3.72
C HIS A 34 -11.07 2.71 4.99
N ARG A 35 -12.15 2.91 5.73
CA ARG A 35 -12.44 2.14 6.96
C ARG A 35 -12.71 0.67 6.69
N PHE A 36 -13.25 0.35 5.52
CA PHE A 36 -13.41 -1.02 5.06
C PHE A 36 -12.18 -1.55 4.32
N ASN A 37 -11.03 -0.88 4.35
CA ASN A 37 -9.80 -1.28 3.64
C ASN A 37 -10.04 -1.58 2.13
N GLY A 38 -10.97 -0.87 1.50
CA GLY A 38 -11.36 -1.09 0.09
C GLY A 38 -12.24 -2.33 -0.15
N LEU A 39 -12.62 -3.07 0.89
CA LEU A 39 -13.48 -4.25 0.79
C LEU A 39 -14.95 -3.88 0.56
N TYR A 40 -15.33 -2.67 0.96
CA TYR A 40 -16.65 -2.12 0.72
C TYR A 40 -16.58 -0.65 0.35
N THR A 41 -16.98 -0.35 -0.89
CA THR A 41 -17.09 1.01 -1.40
C THR A 41 -18.55 1.23 -1.82
N PRO A 42 -19.37 1.91 -0.99
CA PRO A 42 -20.76 2.16 -1.33
C PRO A 42 -20.84 3.13 -2.50
N SER A 43 -21.79 2.89 -3.41
CA SER A 43 -22.01 3.82 -4.52
C SER A 43 -22.63 5.12 -4.04
N ALA A 44 -22.47 6.19 -4.83
CA ALA A 44 -23.17 7.45 -4.65
C ALA A 44 -24.70 7.25 -4.49
N GLY A 45 -25.30 6.38 -5.32
CA GLY A 45 -26.72 6.03 -5.24
C GLY A 45 -27.14 5.30 -3.96
N THR A 46 -26.19 4.79 -3.17
CA THR A 46 -26.44 4.19 -1.86
C THR A 46 -26.34 5.21 -0.73
N VAL A 47 -25.38 6.13 -0.82
CA VAL A 47 -25.06 7.08 0.25
C VAL A 47 -25.95 8.33 0.21
N TYR A 48 -26.08 8.98 -0.95
CA TYR A 48 -26.80 10.26 -1.03
C TYR A 48 -28.27 10.18 -0.63
N PRO A 49 -29.06 9.15 -1.03
CA PRO A 49 -30.44 9.03 -0.56
C PRO A 49 -30.56 8.84 0.96
N ARG A 50 -29.55 8.25 1.61
CA ARG A 50 -29.53 8.08 3.06
C ARG A 50 -29.16 9.37 3.78
N LEU A 51 -28.21 10.13 3.23
CA LEU A 51 -27.90 11.47 3.73
C LEU A 51 -29.12 12.40 3.61
N ALA A 52 -29.82 12.37 2.48
CA ALA A 52 -31.06 13.12 2.30
C ALA A 52 -32.13 12.72 3.32
N LYS A 53 -32.28 11.41 3.58
CA LYS A 53 -33.22 10.95 4.61
C LYS A 53 -32.82 11.38 6.03
N LEU A 54 -31.52 11.37 6.36
CA LEU A 54 -31.02 11.86 7.64
C LEU A 54 -31.23 13.37 7.80
N GLU A 55 -31.17 14.12 6.70
CA GLU A 55 -31.51 15.54 6.63
C GLU A 55 -33.02 15.77 6.87
N GLU A 56 -33.88 15.02 6.18
CA GLU A 56 -35.33 15.03 6.40
C GLU A 56 -35.73 14.68 7.85
N GLU A 57 -34.99 13.76 8.48
CA GLU A 57 -35.18 13.37 9.90
C GLU A 57 -34.61 14.41 10.89
N GLY A 58 -33.92 15.46 10.43
CA GLY A 58 -33.33 16.50 11.28
C GLY A 58 -32.08 16.04 12.06
N LEU A 59 -31.49 14.90 11.69
CA LEU A 59 -30.30 14.34 12.34
C LEU A 59 -29.00 14.88 11.72
N VAL A 60 -29.08 15.38 10.49
CA VAL A 60 -27.98 15.99 9.74
C VAL A 60 -28.47 17.29 9.13
N GLU A 61 -27.61 18.29 9.11
CA GLU A 61 -27.79 19.52 8.37
C GLU A 61 -26.90 19.52 7.14
N ARG A 62 -27.44 20.02 6.03
CA ARG A 62 -26.70 20.25 4.80
C ARG A 62 -26.44 21.74 4.62
N SER A 63 -25.19 22.10 4.33
CA SER A 63 -24.81 23.44 3.89
C SER A 63 -24.12 23.36 2.54
N ASP A 64 -24.54 24.19 1.59
CA ASP A 64 -23.89 24.27 0.28
C ASP A 64 -22.73 25.29 0.34
N GLU A 65 -21.50 24.79 0.35
CA GLU A 65 -20.30 25.61 0.19
C GLU A 65 -19.86 25.58 -1.29
N GLY A 66 -20.27 26.60 -2.03
CA GLY A 66 -20.00 26.72 -3.46
C GLY A 66 -20.74 25.65 -4.29
N ARG A 67 -20.00 24.70 -4.88
CA ARG A 67 -20.60 23.57 -5.65
C ARG A 67 -20.68 22.27 -4.86
N LYS A 68 -20.23 22.24 -3.60
CA LYS A 68 -20.14 21.01 -2.82
C LYS A 68 -21.05 21.11 -1.59
N ALA A 69 -21.89 20.09 -1.42
CA ALA A 69 -22.67 19.92 -0.20
C ALA A 69 -21.76 19.42 0.94
N ILE A 70 -21.77 20.12 2.06
CA ILE A 70 -21.20 19.69 3.34
C ILE A 70 -22.35 19.21 4.22
N TYR A 71 -22.14 18.06 4.86
CA TYR A 71 -23.06 17.49 5.82
C TYR A 71 -22.46 17.64 7.22
N ARG A 72 -23.31 18.01 8.19
CA ARG A 72 -22.94 18.19 9.60
C ARG A 72 -23.98 17.51 10.48
N ILE A 73 -23.54 16.79 11.51
CA ILE A 73 -24.47 16.18 12.46
C ILE A 73 -25.12 17.24 13.38
N THR A 74 -26.42 17.11 13.64
CA THR A 74 -27.17 17.94 14.60
C THR A 74 -27.05 17.42 16.03
N ASP A 75 -27.59 18.14 17.01
CA ASP A 75 -27.68 17.62 18.38
C ASP A 75 -28.54 16.35 18.47
N ALA A 76 -29.66 16.32 17.75
CA ALA A 76 -30.51 15.14 17.65
C ALA A 76 -29.76 13.95 17.03
N GLY A 77 -28.95 14.20 15.98
CA GLY A 77 -28.07 13.18 15.40
C GLY A 77 -27.04 12.65 16.40
N ARG A 78 -26.43 13.53 17.21
CA ARG A 78 -25.48 13.13 18.27
C ARG A 78 -26.14 12.28 19.35
N GLU A 79 -27.38 12.58 19.72
CA GLU A 79 -28.17 11.78 20.66
C GLU A 79 -28.50 10.40 20.10
N GLU A 80 -28.87 10.31 18.83
CA GLU A 80 -29.12 9.02 18.16
C GLU A 80 -27.85 8.15 18.14
N VAL A 81 -26.68 8.73 17.88
CA VAL A 81 -25.40 8.01 17.97
C VAL A 81 -25.13 7.52 19.40
N ARG A 82 -25.35 8.37 20.40
CA ARG A 82 -25.18 8.01 21.82
C ARG A 82 -26.13 6.88 22.25
N ALA A 83 -27.39 6.95 21.84
CA ALA A 83 -28.40 5.95 22.15
C ALA A 83 -28.11 4.57 21.54
N ARG A 84 -27.33 4.52 20.46
CA ARG A 84 -26.97 3.28 19.75
C ARG A 84 -25.47 2.99 19.74
N GLN A 85 -24.74 3.44 20.76
CA GLN A 85 -23.29 3.18 20.86
C GLN A 85 -22.97 1.68 20.89
N ASP A 86 -23.80 0.87 21.56
CA ASP A 86 -23.60 -0.58 21.64
C ASP A 86 -23.76 -1.25 20.27
N ASP A 87 -24.75 -0.81 19.47
CA ASP A 87 -24.95 -1.28 18.10
C ASP A 87 -23.75 -0.91 17.21
N LEU A 88 -23.23 0.31 17.37
CA LEU A 88 -22.06 0.79 16.63
C LEU A 88 -20.80 0.00 16.99
N SER A 89 -20.56 -0.24 18.29
CA SER A 89 -19.42 -1.01 18.77
C SER A 89 -19.47 -2.47 18.31
N SER A 90 -20.66 -3.08 18.31
CA SER A 90 -20.88 -4.42 17.78
C SER A 90 -20.57 -4.48 16.29
N LEU A 91 -21.05 -3.49 15.52
CA LEU A 91 -20.76 -3.39 14.10
C LEU A 91 -19.25 -3.24 13.83
N GLU A 92 -18.57 -2.35 14.53
CA GLU A 92 -17.12 -2.17 14.38
C GLU A 92 -16.35 -3.45 14.70
N SER A 93 -16.78 -4.18 15.74
CA SER A 93 -16.17 -5.47 16.11
C SER A 93 -16.35 -6.54 15.03
N ASP A 94 -17.54 -6.65 14.45
CA ASP A 94 -17.83 -7.59 13.36
C ASP A 94 -17.00 -7.30 12.11
N LEU A 95 -16.78 -6.01 11.83
CA LEU A 95 -15.94 -5.56 10.72
C LEU A 95 -14.47 -5.88 10.95
N ASP A 96 -13.96 -5.61 12.15
CA ASP A 96 -12.59 -5.92 12.54
C ASP A 96 -12.29 -7.43 12.40
N LEU A 97 -13.23 -8.27 12.81
CA LEU A 97 -13.15 -9.73 12.66
C LEU A 97 -13.10 -10.12 11.18
N SER A 98 -14.00 -9.57 10.36
CA SER A 98 -14.06 -9.84 8.92
C SER A 98 -12.77 -9.43 8.20
N VAL A 99 -12.20 -8.26 8.53
CA VAL A 99 -10.93 -7.78 7.96
C VAL A 99 -9.77 -8.68 8.34
N ARG A 100 -9.71 -9.15 9.60
CA ARG A 100 -8.68 -10.09 10.06
C ARG A 100 -8.77 -11.43 9.34
N GLU A 101 -9.98 -11.96 9.15
CA GLU A 101 -10.20 -13.20 8.40
C GLU A 101 -9.77 -13.07 6.94
N LEU A 102 -10.14 -11.97 6.27
CA LEU A 102 -9.72 -11.67 4.91
C LEU A 102 -8.19 -11.52 4.80
N ALA A 103 -7.56 -10.84 5.77
CA ALA A 103 -6.11 -10.71 5.83
C ALA A 103 -5.42 -12.07 5.98
N GLU A 104 -5.95 -12.98 6.81
CA GLU A 104 -5.44 -14.34 6.94
C GLU A 104 -5.65 -15.17 5.66
N GLN A 105 -6.80 -15.05 4.99
CA GLN A 105 -7.03 -15.70 3.71
C GLN A 105 -6.03 -15.23 2.64
N VAL A 106 -5.81 -13.91 2.53
CA VAL A 106 -4.82 -13.32 1.61
C VAL A 106 -3.41 -13.80 1.94
N ARG A 107 -3.01 -13.77 3.22
CA ARG A 107 -1.70 -14.28 3.68
C ARG A 107 -1.52 -15.76 3.34
N SER A 108 -2.55 -16.58 3.52
CA SER A 108 -2.49 -18.01 3.21
C SER A 108 -2.30 -18.25 1.72
N ARG A 109 -3.04 -17.52 0.86
CA ARG A 109 -2.98 -17.64 -0.60
C ARG A 109 -1.62 -17.18 -1.13
N VAL A 110 -1.10 -16.05 -0.64
CA VAL A 110 0.22 -15.53 -1.03
C VAL A 110 1.34 -16.48 -0.59
N ARG A 111 1.27 -17.07 0.61
CA ARG A 111 2.24 -18.07 1.06
C ARG A 111 2.18 -19.35 0.24
N GLY A 112 0.99 -19.79 -0.19
CA GLY A 112 0.84 -20.92 -1.10
C GLY A 112 1.50 -20.64 -2.45
N GLN A 113 1.06 -19.58 -3.14
CA GLN A 113 1.54 -19.23 -4.47
C GLN A 113 3.06 -18.98 -4.53
N THR A 114 3.64 -18.35 -3.50
CA THR A 114 5.11 -18.11 -3.47
C THR A 114 5.92 -19.38 -3.19
N LYS A 115 5.36 -20.36 -2.49
CA LYS A 115 6.00 -21.68 -2.32
C LYS A 115 5.99 -22.45 -3.62
N ASP A 116 4.87 -22.45 -4.32
CA ASP A 116 4.69 -23.16 -5.60
C ASP A 116 5.59 -22.54 -6.67
N LEU A 117 5.57 -21.22 -6.82
CA LEU A 117 6.45 -20.50 -7.76
C LEU A 117 7.94 -20.76 -7.48
N ARG A 118 8.35 -20.79 -6.19
CA ARG A 118 9.74 -21.10 -5.83
C ARG A 118 10.10 -22.54 -6.18
N ALA A 119 9.18 -23.48 -6.00
CA ALA A 119 9.39 -24.88 -6.36
C ALA A 119 9.54 -25.03 -7.88
N GLU A 120 8.67 -24.39 -8.67
CA GLU A 120 8.73 -24.36 -10.13
C GLU A 120 10.02 -23.72 -10.64
N LEU A 121 10.39 -22.55 -10.12
CA LEU A 121 11.64 -21.87 -10.49
C LEU A 121 12.88 -22.72 -10.18
N LYS A 122 12.89 -23.41 -9.03
CA LYS A 122 13.98 -24.30 -8.65
C LYS A 122 14.05 -25.52 -9.57
N ALA A 123 12.91 -26.12 -9.91
CA ALA A 123 12.83 -27.24 -10.83
C ALA A 123 13.29 -26.84 -12.24
N ALA A 124 12.81 -25.71 -12.76
CA ALA A 124 13.22 -25.16 -14.05
C ALA A 124 14.73 -24.84 -14.10
N ALA A 125 15.28 -24.25 -13.04
CA ALA A 125 16.72 -23.98 -12.95
C ALA A 125 17.57 -25.26 -12.90
N GLN A 126 17.08 -26.31 -12.24
CA GLN A 126 17.76 -27.60 -12.16
C GLN A 126 17.68 -28.36 -13.49
N GLU A 127 16.55 -28.29 -14.19
CA GLU A 127 16.36 -28.86 -15.52
C GLU A 127 17.25 -28.16 -16.56
N ALA A 128 17.33 -26.84 -16.52
CA ALA A 128 18.23 -26.06 -17.37
C ALA A 128 19.70 -26.42 -17.14
N ARG A 129 20.11 -26.71 -15.89
CA ARG A 129 21.47 -27.18 -15.58
C ARG A 129 21.75 -28.61 -16.06
N ARG A 130 20.73 -29.47 -16.11
CA ARG A 130 20.84 -30.87 -16.53
C ARG A 130 20.87 -31.03 -18.05
N THR A 131 20.09 -30.21 -18.75
CA THR A 131 19.97 -30.23 -20.21
C THR A 131 20.97 -29.31 -20.91
N ALA A 132 21.66 -28.45 -20.17
CA ALA A 132 22.79 -27.69 -20.68
C ALA A 132 23.94 -28.64 -21.06
N THR A 133 24.16 -28.80 -22.37
CA THR A 133 25.42 -29.32 -22.89
C THR A 133 26.55 -28.40 -22.43
N PRO A 134 27.69 -28.92 -21.93
CA PRO A 134 28.87 -28.10 -21.70
C PRO A 134 29.38 -27.61 -23.06
N VAL A 135 28.88 -26.47 -23.51
CA VAL A 135 29.50 -25.70 -24.56
C VAL A 135 30.80 -25.20 -23.95
N GLY A 136 31.94 -25.67 -24.48
CA GLY A 136 33.22 -25.03 -24.20
C GLY A 136 33.00 -23.54 -24.33
N GLY A 137 33.16 -22.83 -23.21
CA GLY A 137 32.62 -21.49 -23.05
C GLY A 137 32.98 -20.62 -24.25
N PRO A 138 32.07 -19.75 -24.74
CA PRO A 138 32.44 -18.78 -25.75
C PRO A 138 33.73 -18.09 -25.31
N GLU A 139 34.65 -17.91 -26.25
CA GLU A 139 35.86 -17.11 -26.04
C GLU A 139 35.47 -15.90 -25.17
N PRO A 140 36.10 -15.72 -23.99
CA PRO A 140 35.69 -14.68 -23.08
C PRO A 140 35.67 -13.38 -23.87
N TRP A 141 34.57 -12.65 -23.76
CA TRP A 141 34.42 -11.32 -24.32
C TRP A 141 35.67 -10.54 -23.94
N ASN A 142 36.57 -10.30 -24.91
CA ASN A 142 37.75 -9.50 -24.69
C ASN A 142 37.26 -8.06 -24.58
N GLY A 143 36.88 -7.68 -23.36
CA GLY A 143 36.58 -6.31 -22.98
C GLY A 143 37.70 -5.37 -23.42
N TRP A 144 37.39 -4.07 -23.41
CA TRP A 144 38.25 -3.00 -23.90
C TRP A 144 39.73 -3.26 -23.62
N LYS A 145 40.53 -3.38 -24.70
CA LYS A 145 41.96 -3.74 -24.66
C LYS A 145 42.67 -2.95 -23.55
N GLY A 146 43.13 -3.65 -22.51
CA GLY A 146 43.92 -3.08 -21.40
C GLY A 146 43.31 -3.17 -19.99
N SER A 147 42.14 -3.79 -19.81
CA SER A 147 41.51 -3.91 -18.47
C SER A 147 41.95 -5.19 -17.75
N ASP A 148 42.38 -5.08 -16.49
CA ASP A 148 42.73 -6.25 -15.64
C ASP A 148 41.44 -6.97 -15.17
N PRO A 149 41.22 -8.25 -15.56
CA PRO A 149 40.03 -9.01 -15.17
C PRO A 149 39.86 -9.17 -13.66
N LYS A 150 40.96 -9.16 -12.89
CA LYS A 150 40.90 -9.20 -11.42
C LYS A 150 40.38 -7.87 -10.87
N ALA A 151 40.90 -6.75 -11.38
CA ALA A 151 40.45 -5.42 -10.98
C ALA A 151 38.95 -5.19 -11.26
N ILE A 152 38.44 -5.69 -12.38
CA ILE A 152 37.00 -5.63 -12.70
C ILE A 152 36.19 -6.43 -11.67
N ARG A 153 36.61 -7.65 -11.36
CA ARG A 153 35.92 -8.50 -10.38
C ARG A 153 35.93 -7.90 -8.97
N ASP A 154 37.07 -7.36 -8.55
CA ASP A 154 37.23 -6.71 -7.26
C ASP A 154 36.31 -5.46 -7.16
N LEU A 155 36.17 -4.69 -8.25
CA LEU A 155 35.24 -3.57 -8.34
C LEU A 155 33.77 -4.01 -8.25
N GLU A 156 33.38 -5.07 -8.97
CA GLU A 156 32.03 -5.62 -8.91
C GLU A 156 31.66 -6.10 -7.50
N GLN A 157 32.62 -6.72 -6.79
CA GLN A 157 32.44 -7.14 -5.41
C GLN A 157 32.21 -5.95 -4.47
N ALA A 158 33.02 -4.89 -4.59
CA ALA A 158 32.86 -3.69 -3.77
C ALA A 158 31.49 -3.01 -3.97
N VAL A 159 30.99 -2.96 -5.21
CA VAL A 159 29.64 -2.43 -5.52
C VAL A 159 28.55 -3.32 -4.91
N ALA A 160 28.72 -4.64 -4.96
CA ALA A 160 27.77 -5.58 -4.38
C ALA A 160 27.67 -5.45 -2.86
N GLU A 161 28.82 -5.27 -2.18
CA GLU A 161 28.91 -5.06 -0.73
C GLU A 161 28.22 -3.76 -0.32
N LEU A 162 28.56 -2.62 -0.97
CA LEU A 162 27.92 -1.32 -0.74
C LEU A 162 26.39 -1.41 -0.85
N ARG A 163 25.90 -2.07 -1.90
CA ARG A 163 24.46 -2.25 -2.14
C ARG A 163 23.79 -3.10 -1.06
N SER A 164 24.49 -4.11 -0.54
CA SER A 164 23.99 -5.00 0.51
C SER A 164 23.87 -4.24 1.84
N GLU A 165 24.91 -3.51 2.22
CA GLU A 165 24.95 -2.73 3.46
C GLU A 165 23.90 -1.62 3.47
N ALA A 166 23.81 -0.85 2.38
CA ALA A 166 22.80 0.21 2.24
C ALA A 166 21.38 -0.33 2.39
N ARG A 167 21.03 -1.40 1.67
CA ARG A 167 19.71 -2.04 1.80
C ARG A 167 19.46 -2.59 3.21
N GLY A 168 20.48 -3.14 3.85
CA GLY A 168 20.40 -3.60 5.24
C GLY A 168 20.08 -2.46 6.21
N ALA A 169 20.74 -1.31 6.07
CA ALA A 169 20.52 -0.14 6.91
C ALA A 169 19.11 0.45 6.72
N TRP A 170 18.68 0.64 5.47
CA TRP A 170 17.37 1.21 5.15
C TRP A 170 16.21 0.34 5.65
N LYS A 171 16.36 -0.98 5.56
CA LYS A 171 15.35 -1.93 6.07
C LYS A 171 15.22 -1.90 7.60
N ARG A 172 16.29 -1.56 8.32
CA ARG A 172 16.29 -1.50 9.79
C ARG A 172 15.80 -0.17 10.36
N HIS A 173 16.09 0.95 9.69
CA HIS A 173 15.86 2.28 10.24
C HIS A 173 14.86 3.14 9.46
N GLY A 174 14.42 2.69 8.28
CA GLY A 174 13.65 3.53 7.35
C GLY A 174 14.50 4.64 6.73
N LEU A 175 13.95 5.36 5.73
CA LEU A 175 14.57 6.54 5.12
C LEU A 175 13.57 7.70 5.09
N THR A 176 13.99 8.88 5.52
CA THR A 176 13.23 10.12 5.28
C THR A 176 13.49 10.66 3.87
N SER A 177 12.66 11.59 3.40
CA SER A 177 12.86 12.25 2.10
C SER A 177 14.16 13.07 2.05
N ASP A 178 14.55 13.72 3.16
CA ASP A 178 15.79 14.49 3.24
C ASP A 178 17.02 13.57 3.22
N GLN A 179 16.99 12.47 3.98
CA GLN A 179 18.04 11.44 3.94
C GLN A 179 18.17 10.81 2.55
N SER A 180 17.05 10.60 1.86
CA SER A 180 17.05 10.08 0.48
C SER A 180 17.74 11.05 -0.48
N ARG A 181 17.46 12.35 -0.35
CA ARG A 181 18.07 13.40 -1.18
C ARG A 181 19.57 13.49 -0.94
N GLU A 182 19.99 13.49 0.33
CA GLU A 182 21.40 13.51 0.73
C GLU A 182 22.17 12.28 0.19
N ILE A 183 21.58 11.08 0.26
CA ILE A 183 22.19 9.86 -0.29
C ILE A 183 22.33 9.94 -1.82
N ILE A 184 21.31 10.47 -2.52
CA ILE A 184 21.36 10.63 -3.98
C ILE A 184 22.48 11.61 -4.37
N GLU A 185 22.68 12.68 -3.61
CA GLU A 185 23.75 13.65 -3.80
C GLU A 185 25.12 12.98 -3.65
N ILE A 186 25.34 12.24 -2.55
CA ILE A 186 26.58 11.49 -2.30
C ILE A 186 26.87 10.51 -3.44
N LEU A 187 25.88 9.76 -3.91
CA LEU A 187 26.06 8.80 -5.01
C LEU A 187 26.36 9.49 -6.34
N SER A 188 25.76 10.66 -6.57
CA SER A 188 26.00 11.46 -7.77
C SER A 188 27.43 12.01 -7.78
N GLU A 189 27.92 12.52 -6.65
CA GLU A 189 29.31 12.95 -6.48
C GLU A 189 30.29 11.79 -6.66
N ALA A 190 30.02 10.64 -6.03
CA ALA A 190 30.85 9.45 -6.16
C ALA A 190 30.93 8.98 -7.62
N THR A 191 29.81 9.00 -8.34
CA THR A 191 29.77 8.66 -9.76
C THR A 191 30.60 9.63 -10.61
N GLY A 192 30.55 10.93 -10.31
CA GLY A 192 31.40 11.94 -10.95
C GLY A 192 32.89 11.65 -10.74
N ARG A 193 33.29 11.40 -9.49
CA ARG A 193 34.69 11.07 -9.15
C ARG A 193 35.17 9.78 -9.81
N ILE A 194 34.34 8.74 -9.86
CA ILE A 194 34.67 7.49 -10.55
C ILE A 194 34.84 7.72 -12.05
N ARG A 195 33.96 8.52 -12.66
CA ARG A 195 34.07 8.90 -14.08
C ARG A 195 35.40 9.62 -14.34
N ASP A 196 35.79 10.57 -13.51
CA ASP A 196 37.05 11.30 -13.65
C ASP A 196 38.28 10.40 -13.51
N VAL A 197 38.22 9.37 -12.65
CA VAL A 197 39.28 8.35 -12.51
C VAL A 197 39.40 7.51 -13.78
N ILE A 198 38.27 7.17 -14.42
CA ILE A 198 38.24 6.37 -15.65
C ILE A 198 38.67 7.18 -16.88
N THR A 199 38.38 8.49 -16.91
CA THR A 199 38.66 9.36 -18.07
C THR A 199 40.01 10.09 -18.00
N ARG A 200 40.67 10.13 -16.83
CA ARG A 200 42.08 10.54 -16.73
C ARG A 200 42.98 9.54 -17.45
N ARG A 201 43.37 9.87 -18.68
CA ARG A 201 44.62 9.38 -19.27
C ARG A 201 45.81 10.14 -18.70
#